data_AF-A0A2N3QN08-F1
#
_entry.id   AF-A0A2N3QN08-F1
#
_cell.length_a   1.000
_cell.length_b   1.000
_cell.length_c   1.000
_cell.angle_alpha   90.00
_cell.angle_beta   90.00
_cell.angle_gamma   90.00
#
_symmetry.space_group_name_H-M   'P 1'
#
loop_
_entity.id
_entity.type
_entity.pdbx_description
1 polymer ?
#
loop_
_entity_poly.entity_id
_entity_poly.type
_entity_poly.pdbx_seq_one_letter_code
_entity_poly.pdbx_strand_id
1 'polypeptide(L)'
;MSGGSCRRIVIVYGLASSVNGVIAVDGGVDVGNICIDCVKRENFAFRAVGERMKPSLISQVREVGVLVSFTFENWKSYRGPAGLSMVAGRGRSHAGTLIPVPGYRGLSLLPVAGIWGGNAGGKTNILDALRFVKAFVTGEYETARGGIPVRGFRPGSPDSPTRFSIVFIVDGRMWLLEFSLTRSGVIDEALYWHTKDGIGDSGWRNVYSRTTDGGGDAVVELQPAACPELPGWDDELCGRLAECAKGTGPYRLFLSNTVGQRIPVFAHLYGWFDSTLRHAGADTQYTRFSKMLTDERYCRMFGEILRALDTGVDRVGLENAPASEIERSMDPRFRARLESDGDTMYQLVHQPLHDITDAVYLVAKKDGNISVRRVQTYRRRPDGTEERFGFENESSGTRRLLEVLPVFTDLWSGDTECVWLLDEIDKEFHTDMTQALVRRVLESSEGAHARSQMIFTTHDLMLMDTDLLRADEIYIAERSRSGESSLTALSSYKGIRKDLDLRRSYLEGRFGGLPSIDASYGSEGTEE
;
A
#
# COMPACT_ATOMS: atom_id res chain seq x y z
N MET A 1 -38.12 49.79 -26.96
CA MET A 1 -39.07 48.65 -26.98
C MET A 1 -38.49 47.56 -27.85
N SER A 2 -38.10 46.44 -27.23
CA SER A 2 -37.82 45.12 -27.84
C SER A 2 -37.11 44.32 -26.73
N GLY A 3 -37.77 43.41 -26.01
CA GLY A 3 -38.29 42.15 -26.53
C GLY A 3 -37.39 41.03 -25.97
N GLY A 4 -37.60 40.65 -24.71
CA GLY A 4 -36.84 39.61 -24.03
C GLY A 4 -37.24 38.21 -24.51
N SER A 5 -36.24 37.39 -24.82
CA SER A 5 -36.39 35.94 -25.02
C SER A 5 -35.61 35.22 -23.93
N CYS A 6 -36.29 34.86 -22.85
CA CYS A 6 -35.76 34.00 -21.80
C CYS A 6 -36.01 32.53 -22.22
N ARG A 7 -34.97 31.76 -22.57
CA ARG A 7 -35.09 30.30 -22.76
C ARG A 7 -34.89 29.61 -21.41
N ARG A 8 -35.90 28.87 -20.95
CA ARG A 8 -35.82 27.96 -19.80
C ARG A 8 -34.95 26.76 -20.17
N ILE A 9 -33.91 26.48 -19.38
CA ILE A 9 -33.21 25.19 -19.40
C ILE A 9 -33.74 24.39 -18.22
N VAL A 10 -34.33 23.22 -18.49
CA VAL A 10 -34.76 22.25 -17.49
C VAL A 10 -33.67 21.18 -17.42
N ILE A 11 -33.03 21.00 -16.26
CA ILE A 11 -32.11 19.89 -16.03
C ILE A 11 -32.90 18.81 -15.29
N VAL A 12 -33.06 17.64 -15.92
CA VAL A 12 -33.68 16.45 -15.33
C VAL A 12 -32.56 15.50 -14.92
N TYR A 13 -32.47 15.15 -13.64
CA TYR A 13 -31.61 14.06 -13.17
C TYR A 13 -32.45 12.80 -12.98
N GLY A 14 -32.09 11.71 -13.65
CA GLY A 14 -32.71 10.40 -13.49
C GLY A 14 -31.67 9.28 -13.57
N LEU A 15 -31.72 8.34 -12.63
CA LEU A 15 -30.97 7.09 -12.67
C LEU A 15 -31.70 6.11 -13.59
N ALA A 16 -31.04 5.65 -14.66
CA ALA A 16 -31.57 4.61 -15.53
C ALA A 16 -31.04 3.24 -15.06
N SER A 17 -31.96 2.34 -14.70
CA SER A 17 -31.65 0.91 -14.55
C SER A 17 -32.51 0.11 -15.54
N SER A 18 -31.87 -0.69 -16.39
CA SER A 18 -32.55 -1.51 -17.40
C SER A 18 -32.78 -2.93 -16.89
N VAL A 19 -34.05 -3.36 -16.82
CA VAL A 19 -34.42 -4.78 -16.86
C VAL A 19 -35.62 -4.91 -17.82
N ASN A 20 -35.45 -5.71 -18.87
CA ASN A 20 -36.48 -6.05 -19.87
C ASN A 20 -37.14 -4.90 -20.65
N GLY A 21 -36.34 -3.94 -21.13
CA GLY A 21 -36.71 -3.18 -22.34
C GLY A 21 -37.88 -2.18 -22.22
N VAL A 22 -38.32 -1.82 -21.02
CA VAL A 22 -39.30 -0.74 -20.79
C VAL A 22 -38.73 0.24 -19.78
N ILE A 23 -38.51 1.49 -20.20
CA ILE A 23 -38.00 2.57 -19.35
C ILE A 23 -39.20 3.32 -18.76
N ALA A 24 -39.39 3.24 -17.45
CA ALA A 24 -40.25 4.16 -16.71
C ALA A 24 -39.36 5.21 -16.01
N VAL A 25 -39.67 6.50 -16.22
CA VAL A 25 -38.96 7.62 -15.60
C VAL A 25 -39.91 8.28 -14.61
N ASP A 26 -39.61 8.20 -13.31
CA ASP A 26 -40.24 9.03 -12.29
C ASP A 26 -39.28 10.17 -11.95
N GLY A 27 -39.71 11.42 -12.15
CA GLY A 27 -38.87 12.61 -11.94
C GLY A 27 -39.66 13.80 -11.39
N GLY A 28 -39.14 14.43 -10.34
CA GLY A 28 -39.56 15.76 -9.87
C GLY A 28 -38.66 16.86 -10.45
N VAL A 29 -39.22 18.07 -10.63
CA VAL A 29 -38.57 19.24 -11.24
C VAL A 29 -38.39 20.34 -10.19
N ASP A 30 -37.19 20.94 -10.12
CA ASP A 30 -36.97 22.20 -9.38
C ASP A 30 -36.39 23.27 -10.32
N VAL A 31 -36.83 24.52 -10.18
CA VAL A 31 -36.62 25.60 -11.18
C VAL A 31 -35.94 26.82 -10.53
N GLY A 32 -34.73 27.16 -10.96
CA GLY A 32 -34.02 28.39 -10.57
C GLY A 32 -33.33 29.07 -11.76
N ASN A 33 -33.39 30.41 -11.81
CA ASN A 33 -32.84 31.26 -12.90
C ASN A 33 -31.41 31.73 -12.59
N ILE A 34 -30.48 31.67 -13.55
CA ILE A 34 -29.14 32.28 -13.47
C ILE A 34 -28.89 33.16 -14.71
N CYS A 35 -28.33 34.36 -14.51
CA CYS A 35 -28.06 35.37 -15.55
C CYS A 35 -26.59 35.30 -16.05
N ILE A 36 -26.36 35.57 -17.34
CA ILE A 36 -25.14 35.19 -18.10
C ILE A 36 -23.94 36.16 -18.01
N ASP A 37 -23.98 37.22 -17.19
CA ASP A 37 -22.93 38.27 -17.22
C ASP A 37 -21.75 38.10 -16.22
N CYS A 38 -21.60 36.95 -15.54
CA CYS A 38 -20.49 36.73 -14.59
C CYS A 38 -19.32 35.84 -15.09
N VAL A 39 -19.32 35.36 -16.34
CA VAL A 39 -18.34 34.34 -16.81
C VAL A 39 -17.08 34.92 -17.47
N LYS A 40 -16.85 36.24 -17.42
CA LYS A 40 -15.64 36.84 -18.05
C LYS A 40 -15.00 37.90 -17.17
N ARG A 41 -14.06 37.50 -16.30
CA ARG A 41 -12.80 38.22 -15.95
C ARG A 41 -12.02 37.49 -14.84
N GLU A 42 -10.80 37.07 -15.20
CA GLU A 42 -9.58 36.88 -14.40
C GLU A 42 -9.42 35.75 -13.34
N ASN A 43 -8.33 35.01 -13.58
CA ASN A 43 -7.35 34.37 -12.68
C ASN A 43 -7.70 33.10 -11.87
N PHE A 44 -7.06 32.01 -12.34
CA PHE A 44 -6.78 30.76 -11.66
C PHE A 44 -6.11 30.98 -10.29
N ALA A 45 -6.80 30.63 -9.22
CA ALA A 45 -6.22 30.36 -7.90
C ALA A 45 -7.11 29.33 -7.18
N PHE A 46 -6.53 28.19 -6.83
CA PHE A 46 -7.14 27.21 -5.93
C PHE A 46 -7.30 27.85 -4.53
N ARG A 47 -8.52 28.24 -4.15
CA ARG A 47 -8.97 28.30 -2.74
C ARG A 47 -10.49 28.48 -2.60
N ALA A 48 -11.10 27.48 -1.96
CA ALA A 48 -12.27 27.49 -1.07
C ALA A 48 -13.43 28.48 -1.33
N VAL A 49 -14.62 27.93 -1.56
CA VAL A 49 -15.88 28.49 -1.06
C VAL A 49 -16.59 27.41 -0.25
N GLY A 50 -16.60 27.60 1.06
CA GLY A 50 -17.62 27.04 1.91
C GLY A 50 -18.87 27.91 1.81
N GLU A 51 -19.99 27.33 1.41
CA GLU A 51 -21.31 27.78 1.83
C GLU A 51 -22.15 26.57 2.23
N ARG A 52 -22.86 26.76 3.33
CA ARG A 52 -23.50 25.76 4.18
C ARG A 52 -24.58 24.96 3.43
N MET A 53 -24.32 23.68 3.20
CA MET A 53 -25.39 22.69 3.02
C MET A 53 -26.02 22.36 4.38
N LYS A 54 -27.36 22.27 4.40
CA LYS A 54 -28.18 21.88 5.55
C LYS A 54 -27.82 20.45 6.00
N PRO A 55 -27.80 20.15 7.31
CA PRO A 55 -27.43 18.86 7.86
C PRO A 55 -28.57 17.84 7.74
N SER A 56 -28.84 17.37 6.53
CA SER A 56 -29.76 16.27 6.26
C SER A 56 -29.19 15.31 5.22
N LEU A 57 -28.04 14.73 5.56
CA LEU A 57 -27.49 13.48 5.00
C LEU A 57 -26.30 13.12 5.90
N ILE A 58 -26.63 12.56 7.06
CA ILE A 58 -25.65 11.98 7.99
C ILE A 58 -24.97 10.81 7.26
N SER A 59 -23.77 11.08 6.78
CA SER A 59 -22.63 10.19 6.70
C SER A 59 -22.88 8.76 6.18
N GLN A 60 -22.69 8.54 4.88
CA GLN A 60 -22.09 7.28 4.45
C GLN A 60 -20.60 7.32 4.82
N VAL A 61 -20.30 7.13 6.11
CA VAL A 61 -18.95 6.72 6.52
C VAL A 61 -18.77 5.32 5.93
N ARG A 62 -18.23 5.25 4.71
CA ARG A 62 -17.87 3.96 4.13
C ARG A 62 -16.71 3.39 4.96
N GLU A 63 -16.80 2.12 5.30
CA GLU A 63 -15.85 1.41 6.16
C GLU A 63 -14.43 1.40 5.58
N VAL A 64 -13.39 1.45 6.43
CA VAL A 64 -11.99 1.67 5.99
C VAL A 64 -11.16 0.39 6.18
N GLY A 65 -10.45 -0.02 5.13
CA GLY A 65 -9.44 -1.09 5.16
C GLY A 65 -8.04 -0.57 5.51
N VAL A 66 -7.59 -0.68 6.77
CA VAL A 66 -6.30 -0.12 7.24
C VAL A 66 -5.57 -1.04 8.23
N LEU A 67 -4.26 -0.85 8.35
CA LEU A 67 -3.42 -1.51 9.35
C LEU A 67 -3.50 -0.73 10.68
N VAL A 68 -3.62 -1.47 11.80
CA VAL A 68 -3.60 -0.90 13.15
C VAL A 68 -2.27 -1.19 13.83
N SER A 69 -1.78 -2.43 13.78
CA SER A 69 -0.46 -2.78 14.28
C SER A 69 0.04 -4.08 13.67
N PHE A 70 1.35 -4.22 13.61
CA PHE A 70 2.02 -5.42 13.15
C PHE A 70 3.17 -5.75 14.08
N THR A 71 3.21 -6.98 14.56
CA THR A 71 4.31 -7.51 15.37
C THR A 71 4.79 -8.84 14.82
N PHE A 72 6.08 -9.09 15.00
CA PHE A 72 6.72 -10.33 14.60
C PHE A 72 7.89 -10.66 15.53
N GLU A 73 8.27 -11.93 15.58
CA GLU A 73 9.39 -12.42 16.37
C GLU A 73 10.18 -13.44 15.57
N ASN A 74 11.49 -13.51 15.83
CA ASN A 74 12.40 -14.49 15.23
C ASN A 74 12.33 -14.46 13.68
N TRP A 75 12.70 -13.31 13.11
CA TRP A 75 12.65 -13.04 11.66
C TRP A 75 13.92 -12.36 11.17
N LYS A 76 14.69 -13.04 10.32
CA LYS A 76 15.92 -12.55 9.68
C LYS A 76 16.93 -11.96 10.68
N SER A 77 16.93 -10.64 10.87
CA SER A 77 17.84 -9.94 11.79
C SER A 77 17.22 -9.64 13.16
N TYR A 78 15.92 -9.88 13.35
CA TYR A 78 15.23 -9.70 14.64
C TYR A 78 15.14 -11.05 15.35
N ARG A 79 15.72 -11.14 16.56
CA ARG A 79 15.58 -12.32 17.41
C ARG A 79 14.32 -12.19 18.26
N GLY A 80 14.24 -11.14 19.09
CA GLY A 80 13.07 -10.87 19.92
C GLY A 80 11.88 -10.25 19.18
N PRO A 81 10.79 -9.96 19.90
CA PRO A 81 9.63 -9.28 19.35
C PRO A 81 9.96 -7.87 18.84
N ALA A 82 9.49 -7.55 17.65
CA ALA A 82 9.56 -6.22 17.05
C ALA A 82 8.26 -5.93 16.29
N GLY A 83 7.95 -4.65 16.09
CA GLY A 83 6.72 -4.30 15.42
C GLY A 83 6.47 -2.80 15.32
N LEU A 84 5.50 -2.44 14.50
CA LEU A 84 5.04 -1.08 14.29
C LEU A 84 3.57 -0.96 14.71
N SER A 85 3.20 0.21 15.22
CA SER A 85 1.83 0.54 15.57
C SER A 85 1.41 1.78 14.81
N MET A 86 0.30 1.67 14.09
CA MET A 86 -0.33 2.81 13.45
C MET A 86 -1.26 3.54 14.42
N VAL A 87 -1.33 3.16 15.70
CA VAL A 87 -2.18 3.85 16.69
C VAL A 87 -1.55 5.19 17.04
N ALA A 88 -2.28 6.28 16.79
CA ALA A 88 -1.81 7.62 17.09
C ALA A 88 -1.68 7.82 18.61
N GLY A 89 -0.53 8.31 19.04
CA GLY A 89 -0.29 8.72 20.41
C GLY A 89 -0.99 10.04 20.76
N ARG A 90 -0.87 10.46 22.02
CA ARG A 90 -1.52 11.67 22.56
C ARG A 90 -0.91 13.00 22.07
N GLY A 91 0.05 12.96 21.15
CA GLY A 91 0.68 14.13 20.56
C GLY A 91 -0.34 15.02 19.83
N ARG A 92 -0.16 16.34 19.92
CA ARG A 92 -1.07 17.33 19.28
C ARG A 92 -0.61 17.83 17.91
N SER A 93 0.66 17.61 17.54
CA SER A 93 1.19 17.98 16.22
C SER A 93 0.48 17.20 15.12
N HIS A 94 0.18 17.85 13.99
CA HIS A 94 -0.42 17.20 12.81
C HIS A 94 -1.67 16.38 13.11
N ALA A 95 -2.46 16.75 14.13
CA ALA A 95 -3.66 15.97 14.51
C ALA A 95 -4.72 15.91 13.39
N GLY A 96 -4.69 16.86 12.44
CA GLY A 96 -5.59 16.90 11.29
C GLY A 96 -5.31 15.82 10.24
N THR A 97 -4.12 15.22 10.22
CA THR A 97 -3.74 14.17 9.25
C THR A 97 -4.14 12.76 9.71
N LEU A 98 -4.61 12.63 10.96
CA LEU A 98 -4.92 11.34 11.55
C LEU A 98 -6.20 10.73 10.95
N ILE A 99 -6.17 9.42 10.74
CA ILE A 99 -7.29 8.64 10.20
C ILE A 99 -8.22 8.27 11.38
N PRO A 100 -9.43 8.84 11.51
CA PRO A 100 -10.36 8.44 12.56
C PRO A 100 -10.89 7.03 12.29
N VAL A 101 -11.13 6.25 13.35
CA VAL A 101 -11.71 4.91 13.22
C VAL A 101 -13.19 4.91 13.67
N PRO A 102 -14.16 4.85 12.74
CA PRO A 102 -15.57 4.84 13.06
C PRO A 102 -15.95 3.64 13.94
N GLY A 103 -16.73 3.87 15.00
CA GLY A 103 -17.14 2.83 15.94
C GLY A 103 -16.13 2.52 17.05
N TYR A 104 -14.91 3.05 16.98
CA TYR A 104 -13.88 2.89 18.02
C TYR A 104 -13.55 4.26 18.62
N ARG A 105 -14.28 4.64 19.67
CA ARG A 105 -14.22 6.01 20.22
C ARG A 105 -12.82 6.34 20.74
N GLY A 106 -12.27 7.45 20.23
CA GLY A 106 -10.95 7.95 20.64
C GLY A 106 -9.77 7.21 19.99
N LEU A 107 -10.04 6.27 19.08
CA LEU A 107 -9.02 5.64 18.25
C LEU A 107 -8.82 6.44 16.96
N SER A 108 -7.58 6.86 16.73
CA SER A 108 -7.13 7.44 15.47
C SER A 108 -5.85 6.74 15.05
N LEU A 109 -5.68 6.56 13.74
CA LEU A 109 -4.53 5.91 13.16
C LEU A 109 -3.64 6.92 12.43
N LEU A 110 -2.36 6.59 12.37
CA LEU A 110 -1.36 7.32 11.61
C LEU A 110 -1.56 7.04 10.12
N PRO A 111 -1.49 8.06 9.24
CA PRO A 111 -1.48 7.86 7.80
C PRO A 111 -0.13 7.34 7.30
N VAL A 112 0.94 7.59 8.05
CA VAL A 112 2.31 7.32 7.64
C VAL A 112 3.13 6.71 8.78
N ALA A 113 4.05 5.81 8.45
CA ALA A 113 5.13 5.38 9.34
C ALA A 113 6.44 5.33 8.56
N GLY A 114 7.39 6.20 8.91
CA GLY A 114 8.73 6.23 8.35
C GLY A 114 9.72 5.49 9.25
N ILE A 115 10.64 4.75 8.65
CA ILE A 115 11.65 3.96 9.36
C ILE A 115 13.05 4.44 8.94
N TRP A 116 13.81 4.96 9.90
CA TRP A 116 15.21 5.38 9.78
C TRP A 116 16.13 4.36 10.44
N GLY A 117 17.43 4.45 10.14
CA GLY A 117 18.44 3.55 10.68
C GLY A 117 19.55 3.32 9.68
N GLY A 118 20.69 2.87 10.19
CA GLY A 118 21.90 2.63 9.43
C GLY A 118 21.77 1.44 8.50
N ASN A 119 22.82 1.24 7.72
CA ASN A 119 22.93 0.05 6.88
C ASN A 119 22.87 -1.20 7.76
N ALA A 120 22.12 -2.21 7.30
CA ALA A 120 21.87 -3.44 8.06
C ALA A 120 21.18 -3.22 9.43
N GLY A 121 20.53 -2.07 9.67
CA GLY A 121 19.73 -1.82 10.88
C GLY A 121 18.44 -2.64 10.97
N GLY A 122 18.03 -3.31 9.89
CA GLY A 122 16.83 -4.16 9.85
C GLY A 122 15.58 -3.50 9.26
N LYS A 123 15.70 -2.32 8.63
CA LYS A 123 14.57 -1.58 8.02
C LYS A 123 13.79 -2.41 6.99
N THR A 124 14.48 -2.87 5.94
CA THR A 124 13.90 -3.74 4.89
C THR A 124 13.32 -5.02 5.45
N ASN A 125 13.92 -5.58 6.51
CA ASN A 125 13.44 -6.82 7.11
C ASN A 125 12.05 -6.68 7.75
N ILE A 126 11.65 -5.49 8.19
CA ILE A 126 10.29 -5.21 8.69
C ILE A 126 9.28 -5.26 7.54
N LEU A 127 9.56 -4.56 6.44
CA LEU A 127 8.69 -4.59 5.26
C LEU A 127 8.62 -5.99 4.67
N ASP A 128 9.73 -6.72 4.65
CA ASP A 128 9.78 -8.11 4.20
C ASP A 128 8.94 -9.06 5.07
N ALA A 129 8.83 -8.80 6.37
CA ALA A 129 7.97 -9.57 7.26
C ALA A 129 6.49 -9.41 6.85
N LEU A 130 6.04 -8.17 6.60
CA LEU A 130 4.69 -7.88 6.09
C LEU A 130 4.45 -8.47 4.70
N ARG A 131 5.43 -8.37 3.79
CA ARG A 131 5.38 -8.98 2.46
C ARG A 131 5.24 -10.51 2.55
N PHE A 132 5.97 -11.14 3.46
CA PHE A 132 5.85 -12.57 3.70
C PHE A 132 4.47 -12.95 4.25
N VAL A 133 3.95 -12.21 5.24
CA VAL A 133 2.59 -12.44 5.77
C VAL A 133 1.57 -12.36 4.65
N LYS A 134 1.61 -11.30 3.83
CA LYS A 134 0.75 -11.14 2.64
C LYS A 134 0.83 -12.40 1.78
N ALA A 135 2.01 -12.71 1.25
CA ALA A 135 2.22 -13.81 0.30
C ALA A 135 1.84 -15.18 0.89
N PHE A 136 2.04 -15.39 2.20
CA PHE A 136 1.70 -16.63 2.87
C PHE A 136 0.18 -16.77 3.09
N VAL A 137 -0.51 -15.70 3.50
CA VAL A 137 -1.96 -15.68 3.62
C VAL A 137 -2.63 -15.83 2.24
N THR A 138 -2.09 -15.18 1.20
CA THR A 138 -2.65 -15.23 -0.16
C THR A 138 -2.32 -16.51 -0.91
N GLY A 139 -1.39 -17.34 -0.41
CA GLY A 139 -1.02 -18.60 -1.03
C GLY A 139 -0.11 -18.43 -2.26
N GLU A 140 0.64 -17.33 -2.34
CA GLU A 140 1.61 -17.06 -3.42
C GLU A 140 2.82 -18.01 -3.37
N TYR A 141 3.04 -18.72 -2.26
CA TYR A 141 4.11 -19.71 -2.14
C TYR A 141 3.64 -21.12 -2.52
N GLU A 142 4.31 -21.73 -3.51
CA GLU A 142 4.20 -23.17 -3.77
C GLU A 142 4.95 -23.95 -2.67
N THR A 143 4.24 -24.31 -1.59
CA THR A 143 4.85 -24.96 -0.41
C THR A 143 5.13 -26.45 -0.57
N ALA A 144 4.64 -27.08 -1.65
CA ALA A 144 4.61 -28.55 -1.81
C ALA A 144 5.98 -29.23 -2.04
N ARG A 145 7.07 -28.51 -2.34
CA ARG A 145 8.39 -29.12 -2.62
C ARG A 145 9.57 -28.58 -1.79
N GLY A 146 9.37 -27.53 -0.98
CA GLY A 146 10.47 -26.84 -0.27
C GLY A 146 10.18 -26.43 1.18
N GLY A 147 8.99 -26.74 1.70
CA GLY A 147 8.53 -26.24 3.00
C GLY A 147 8.14 -24.76 2.95
N ILE A 148 7.80 -24.19 4.10
CA ILE A 148 7.47 -22.76 4.21
C ILE A 148 8.78 -21.95 4.08
N PRO A 149 8.87 -20.93 3.20
CA PRO A 149 10.10 -20.16 2.96
C PRO A 149 10.40 -19.14 4.08
N VAL A 150 10.07 -19.49 5.33
CA VAL A 150 10.36 -18.68 6.51
C VAL A 150 11.85 -18.61 6.78
N ARG A 151 12.30 -17.44 7.24
CA ARG A 151 13.68 -17.17 7.57
C ARG A 151 13.76 -16.67 9.01
N GLY A 152 13.95 -17.60 9.94
CA GLY A 152 14.20 -17.29 11.35
C GLY A 152 15.47 -16.46 11.57
N PHE A 153 15.67 -15.99 12.79
CA PHE A 153 16.83 -15.19 13.17
C PHE A 153 18.14 -15.94 12.92
N ARG A 154 19.13 -15.24 12.34
CA ARG A 154 20.50 -15.74 12.17
C ARG A 154 21.53 -14.76 12.74
N PRO A 155 22.59 -15.24 13.42
CA PRO A 155 23.11 -16.62 13.48
C PRO A 155 22.56 -17.50 14.64
N GLY A 156 21.47 -17.11 15.31
CA GLY A 156 20.96 -17.80 16.51
C GLY A 156 20.07 -19.00 16.22
N SER A 157 18.76 -18.80 16.32
CA SER A 157 17.75 -19.87 16.37
C SER A 157 16.90 -19.93 15.09
N PRO A 158 17.47 -20.28 13.92
CA PRO A 158 16.74 -20.23 12.65
C PRO A 158 15.56 -21.22 12.59
N ASP A 159 15.57 -22.24 13.43
CA ASP A 159 14.55 -23.30 13.51
C ASP A 159 13.51 -23.06 14.61
N SER A 160 13.71 -22.05 15.46
CA SER A 160 12.65 -21.63 16.39
C SER A 160 11.44 -21.13 15.62
N PRO A 161 10.23 -21.20 16.19
CA PRO A 161 9.03 -20.65 15.55
C PRO A 161 9.21 -19.17 15.26
N THR A 162 8.86 -18.76 14.04
CA THR A 162 8.62 -17.35 13.71
C THR A 162 7.17 -17.05 14.02
N ARG A 163 6.91 -15.96 14.74
CA ARG A 163 5.56 -15.55 15.14
C ARG A 163 5.18 -14.26 14.44
N PHE A 164 3.90 -14.14 14.05
CA PHE A 164 3.32 -12.94 13.49
C PHE A 164 1.99 -12.64 14.19
N SER A 165 1.73 -11.38 14.46
CA SER A 165 0.46 -10.88 14.98
C SER A 165 0.10 -9.58 14.28
N ILE A 166 -1.03 -9.58 13.56
CA ILE A 166 -1.48 -8.50 12.69
C ILE A 166 -2.84 -8.03 13.19
N VAL A 167 -2.94 -6.76 13.57
CA VAL A 167 -4.21 -6.09 13.84
C VAL A 167 -4.54 -5.17 12.68
N PHE A 168 -5.71 -5.36 12.07
CA PHE A 168 -6.16 -4.60 10.92
C PHE A 168 -7.68 -4.38 10.98
N ILE A 169 -8.17 -3.43 10.20
CA ILE A 169 -9.58 -3.12 10.08
C ILE A 169 -10.02 -3.47 8.66
N VAL A 170 -11.15 -4.15 8.56
CA VAL A 170 -11.89 -4.38 7.32
C VAL A 170 -13.37 -4.41 7.66
N ASP A 171 -14.21 -3.88 6.77
CA ASP A 171 -15.66 -3.79 6.96
C ASP A 171 -16.05 -3.22 8.34
N GLY A 172 -15.35 -2.16 8.76
CA GLY A 172 -15.66 -1.39 9.96
C GLY A 172 -15.43 -2.13 11.27
N ARG A 173 -14.71 -3.26 11.22
CA ARG A 173 -14.42 -4.13 12.35
C ARG A 173 -12.91 -4.39 12.45
N MET A 174 -12.40 -4.39 13.67
CA MET A 174 -11.00 -4.68 13.95
C MET A 174 -10.81 -6.19 14.14
N TRP A 175 -9.80 -6.72 13.46
CA TRP A 175 -9.44 -8.13 13.41
C TRP A 175 -8.00 -8.32 13.86
N LEU A 176 -7.75 -9.42 14.55
CA LEU A 176 -6.42 -9.86 14.96
C LEU A 176 -6.19 -11.25 14.38
N LEU A 177 -5.19 -11.37 13.51
CA LEU A 177 -4.69 -12.65 13.01
C LEU A 177 -3.33 -12.92 13.66
N GLU A 178 -3.21 -14.04 14.36
CA GLU A 178 -1.96 -14.51 14.95
C GLU A 178 -1.62 -15.87 14.38
N PHE A 179 -0.35 -16.11 14.08
CA PHE A 179 0.13 -17.43 13.75
C PHE A 179 1.63 -17.58 14.01
N SER A 180 2.05 -18.81 14.30
CA SER A 180 3.45 -19.19 14.35
C SER A 180 3.76 -20.35 13.44
N LEU A 181 4.96 -20.37 12.87
CA LEU A 181 5.35 -21.39 11.91
C LEU A 181 6.86 -21.64 11.92
N THR A 182 7.23 -22.77 11.35
CA THR A 182 8.60 -23.13 10.99
C THR A 182 8.64 -23.51 9.52
N ARG A 183 9.81 -23.90 9.00
CA ARG A 183 9.92 -24.47 7.65
C ARG A 183 9.07 -25.73 7.47
N SER A 184 8.85 -26.47 8.55
CA SER A 184 8.11 -27.74 8.56
C SER A 184 6.60 -27.58 8.57
N GLY A 185 6.08 -26.39 8.87
CA GLY A 185 4.64 -26.14 8.90
C GLY A 185 4.23 -25.04 9.87
N VAL A 186 2.94 -24.69 9.81
CA VAL A 186 2.28 -23.80 10.76
C VAL A 186 2.10 -24.56 12.07
N ILE A 187 2.51 -23.97 13.19
CA ILE A 187 2.40 -24.55 14.54
C ILE A 187 1.07 -24.17 15.19
N ASP A 188 0.76 -22.88 15.16
CA ASP A 188 -0.48 -22.34 15.71
C ASP A 188 -1.00 -21.21 14.81
N GLU A 189 -2.32 -21.00 14.84
CA GLU A 189 -3.00 -19.90 14.17
C GLU A 189 -4.28 -19.58 14.96
N ALA A 190 -4.60 -18.31 15.14
CA ALA A 190 -5.84 -17.89 15.76
C ALA A 190 -6.36 -16.61 15.11
N LEU A 191 -7.69 -16.52 14.99
CA LEU A 191 -8.38 -15.34 14.48
C LEU A 191 -9.28 -14.79 15.56
N TYR A 192 -9.19 -13.48 15.80
CA TYR A 192 -10.04 -12.76 16.73
C TYR A 192 -10.65 -11.55 16.05
N TRP A 193 -11.79 -11.11 16.57
CA TRP A 193 -12.37 -9.81 16.25
C TRP A 193 -12.62 -9.00 17.53
N HIS A 194 -12.61 -7.68 17.43
CA HIS A 194 -12.80 -6.78 18.56
C HIS A 194 -14.23 -6.22 18.60
N THR A 195 -14.91 -6.41 19.73
CA THR A 195 -16.26 -5.87 20.01
C THR A 195 -16.20 -4.38 20.30
N LYS A 196 -17.05 -3.58 19.62
CA LYS A 196 -17.07 -2.11 19.78
C LYS A 196 -17.41 -1.64 21.20
N ASP A 197 -18.12 -2.47 21.96
CA ASP A 197 -18.50 -2.20 23.36
C ASP A 197 -17.47 -2.70 24.39
N GLY A 198 -16.46 -3.45 23.97
CA GLY A 198 -15.43 -4.00 24.84
C GLY A 198 -14.34 -2.98 25.20
N ILE A 199 -14.00 -2.88 26.49
CA ILE A 199 -12.92 -2.00 26.96
C ILE A 199 -11.60 -2.79 27.01
N GLY A 200 -10.57 -2.31 26.30
CA GLY A 200 -9.24 -2.94 26.29
C GLY A 200 -9.26 -4.37 25.75
N ASP A 201 -8.45 -5.26 26.35
CA ASP A 201 -8.29 -6.65 25.90
C ASP A 201 -9.55 -7.51 26.10
N SER A 202 -10.49 -7.06 26.94
CA SER A 202 -11.78 -7.75 27.15
C SER A 202 -12.70 -7.72 25.93
N GLY A 203 -12.37 -6.88 24.93
CA GLY A 203 -13.14 -6.74 23.69
C GLY A 203 -12.84 -7.80 22.63
N TRP A 204 -11.72 -8.52 22.72
CA TRP A 204 -11.39 -9.56 21.75
C TRP A 204 -12.26 -10.81 21.93
N ARG A 205 -12.71 -11.37 20.81
CA ARG A 205 -13.50 -12.59 20.74
C ARG A 205 -12.82 -13.54 19.76
N ASN A 206 -12.44 -14.72 20.23
CA ASN A 206 -11.81 -15.75 19.42
C ASN A 206 -12.86 -16.34 18.45
N VAL A 207 -12.55 -16.37 17.17
CA VAL A 207 -13.40 -16.98 16.13
C VAL A 207 -13.04 -18.44 15.97
N TYR A 208 -11.74 -18.71 15.87
CA TYR A 208 -11.17 -20.04 15.88
C TYR A 208 -9.74 -20.01 16.39
N SER A 209 -9.28 -21.19 16.82
CA SER A 209 -7.87 -21.49 17.08
C SER A 209 -7.49 -22.79 16.37
N ARG A 210 -6.31 -22.82 15.79
CA ARG A 210 -5.70 -23.97 15.14
C ARG A 210 -4.40 -24.29 15.86
N THR A 211 -4.19 -25.55 16.19
CA THR A 211 -2.92 -26.09 16.67
C THR A 211 -2.53 -27.29 15.83
N THR A 212 -1.25 -27.40 15.49
CA THR A 212 -0.71 -28.60 14.86
C THR A 212 -0.19 -29.53 15.94
N ASP A 213 -0.64 -30.78 15.92
CA ASP A 213 -0.19 -31.78 16.88
C ASP A 213 1.22 -32.32 16.56
N GLY A 214 1.73 -33.21 17.41
CA GLY A 214 3.04 -33.83 17.21
C GLY A 214 3.15 -34.75 15.98
N GLY A 215 2.02 -35.12 15.37
CA GLY A 215 1.93 -35.89 14.13
C GLY A 215 1.93 -35.01 12.86
N GLY A 216 1.78 -33.69 13.01
CA GLY A 216 1.68 -32.74 11.91
C GLY A 216 0.25 -32.49 11.44
N ASP A 217 -0.75 -33.05 12.11
CA ASP A 217 -2.16 -32.86 11.80
C ASP A 217 -2.68 -31.57 12.44
N ALA A 218 -3.43 -30.79 11.66
CA ALA A 218 -4.02 -29.55 12.14
C ALA A 218 -5.36 -29.82 12.83
N VAL A 219 -5.46 -29.43 14.10
CA VAL A 219 -6.73 -29.41 14.84
C VAL A 219 -7.22 -27.98 14.90
N VAL A 220 -8.41 -27.72 14.38
CA VAL A 220 -9.07 -26.40 14.46
C VAL A 220 -10.26 -26.49 15.39
N GLU A 221 -10.26 -25.64 16.41
CA GLU A 221 -11.37 -25.41 17.31
C GLU A 221 -12.10 -24.14 16.88
N LEU A 222 -13.34 -24.30 16.42
CA LEU A 222 -14.23 -23.17 16.15
C LEU A 222 -14.89 -22.73 17.46
N GLN A 223 -15.18 -21.44 17.58
CA GLN A 223 -15.94 -20.88 18.71
C GLN A 223 -17.29 -20.32 18.22
N PRO A 224 -18.32 -21.18 17.98
CA PRO A 224 -19.59 -20.74 17.40
C PRO A 224 -20.28 -19.63 18.18
N ALA A 225 -20.18 -19.68 19.52
CA ALA A 225 -20.78 -18.69 20.41
C ALA A 225 -20.13 -17.30 20.35
N ALA A 226 -18.92 -17.19 19.77
CA ALA A 226 -18.16 -15.96 19.73
C ALA A 226 -18.45 -15.07 18.51
N CYS A 227 -19.28 -15.52 17.56
CA CYS A 227 -19.50 -14.80 16.31
C CYS A 227 -20.96 -14.74 15.76
N PRO A 228 -22.01 -14.58 16.58
CA PRO A 228 -23.38 -14.45 16.06
C PRO A 228 -23.59 -13.21 15.17
N GLU A 229 -22.66 -12.24 15.19
CA GLU A 229 -22.70 -11.00 14.40
C GLU A 229 -21.99 -11.08 13.04
N LEU A 230 -21.44 -12.24 12.65
CA LEU A 230 -20.96 -12.43 11.28
C LEU A 230 -22.12 -12.85 10.36
N PRO A 231 -22.26 -12.22 9.17
CA PRO A 231 -23.28 -12.63 8.21
C PRO A 231 -23.17 -14.11 7.87
N GLY A 232 -24.26 -14.86 8.08
CA GLY A 232 -24.33 -16.29 7.76
C GLY A 232 -23.61 -17.21 8.75
N TRP A 233 -23.31 -16.75 9.96
CA TRP A 233 -22.75 -17.59 11.03
C TRP A 233 -23.83 -18.48 11.67
N ASP A 234 -24.12 -19.60 11.01
CA ASP A 234 -25.10 -20.62 11.40
C ASP A 234 -24.48 -22.03 11.52
N ASP A 235 -25.28 -23.01 11.98
CA ASP A 235 -24.84 -24.40 12.17
C ASP A 235 -24.34 -25.03 10.85
N GLU A 236 -24.91 -24.64 9.70
CA GLU A 236 -24.49 -25.12 8.38
C GLU A 236 -23.08 -24.62 8.04
N LEU A 237 -22.82 -23.32 8.20
CA LEU A 237 -21.50 -22.74 8.00
C LEU A 237 -20.48 -23.33 8.97
N CYS A 238 -20.83 -23.46 10.25
CA CYS A 238 -19.95 -24.09 11.25
C CYS A 238 -19.61 -25.54 10.86
N GLY A 239 -20.58 -26.31 10.36
CA GLY A 239 -20.35 -27.65 9.82
C GLY A 239 -19.38 -27.65 8.63
N ARG A 240 -19.56 -26.74 7.66
CA ARG A 240 -18.65 -26.59 6.50
C ARG A 240 -17.25 -26.18 6.93
N LEU A 241 -17.12 -25.30 7.91
CA LEU A 241 -15.83 -24.89 8.48
C LEU A 241 -15.14 -26.05 9.21
N ALA A 242 -15.88 -26.88 9.94
CA ALA A 242 -15.36 -28.07 10.60
C ALA A 242 -14.85 -29.12 9.59
N GLU A 243 -15.53 -29.31 8.45
CA GLU A 243 -15.02 -30.16 7.37
C GLU A 243 -13.79 -29.56 6.68
N CYS A 244 -13.79 -28.23 6.44
CA CYS A 244 -12.62 -27.52 5.92
C CYS A 244 -11.40 -27.67 6.83
N ALA A 245 -11.61 -27.62 8.15
CA ALA A 245 -10.57 -27.77 9.15
C ALA A 245 -9.82 -29.10 9.00
N LYS A 246 -10.54 -30.21 8.83
CA LYS A 246 -9.96 -31.55 8.61
C LYS A 246 -9.05 -31.62 7.36
N GLY A 247 -9.34 -30.82 6.34
CA GLY A 247 -8.55 -30.73 5.11
C GLY A 247 -7.41 -29.70 5.16
N THR A 248 -7.18 -29.04 6.29
CA THR A 248 -6.16 -27.99 6.41
C THR A 248 -4.79 -28.60 6.65
N GLY A 249 -4.02 -28.81 5.57
CA GLY A 249 -2.66 -29.33 5.67
C GLY A 249 -1.69 -28.44 6.48
N PRO A 250 -0.51 -28.95 6.84
CA PRO A 250 0.44 -28.27 7.72
C PRO A 250 1.11 -27.03 7.11
N TYR A 251 1.04 -26.86 5.78
CA TYR A 251 1.74 -25.80 5.05
C TYR A 251 0.85 -24.62 4.63
N ARG A 252 -0.37 -24.54 5.18
CA ARG A 252 -1.32 -23.45 4.88
C ARG A 252 -2.06 -23.04 6.15
N LEU A 253 -2.45 -21.77 6.20
CA LEU A 253 -3.37 -21.28 7.22
C LEU A 253 -4.78 -21.82 6.98
N PHE A 254 -5.55 -22.01 8.05
CA PHE A 254 -6.98 -22.29 8.00
C PHE A 254 -7.71 -21.15 7.30
N LEU A 255 -7.38 -19.88 7.61
CA LEU A 255 -7.91 -18.70 6.91
C LEU A 255 -7.83 -18.86 5.39
N SER A 256 -6.64 -19.14 4.87
CA SER A 256 -6.38 -19.33 3.44
C SER A 256 -7.05 -20.60 2.88
N ASN A 257 -7.24 -21.63 3.71
CA ASN A 257 -7.96 -22.84 3.32
C ASN A 257 -9.45 -22.59 3.09
N THR A 258 -10.10 -21.82 3.95
CA THR A 258 -11.53 -21.49 3.78
C THR A 258 -11.83 -20.86 2.43
N VAL A 259 -11.00 -19.90 1.99
CA VAL A 259 -11.14 -19.25 0.68
C VAL A 259 -10.86 -20.22 -0.47
N GLY A 260 -9.80 -21.03 -0.36
CA GLY A 260 -9.49 -22.06 -1.36
C GLY A 260 -10.60 -23.11 -1.54
N GLN A 261 -11.30 -23.45 -0.46
CA GLN A 261 -12.48 -24.34 -0.46
C GLN A 261 -13.80 -23.62 -0.81
N ARG A 262 -13.72 -22.34 -1.24
CA ARG A 262 -14.88 -21.51 -1.61
C ARG A 262 -15.90 -21.34 -0.48
N ILE A 263 -15.42 -21.24 0.76
CA ILE A 263 -16.21 -20.85 1.94
C ILE A 263 -15.99 -19.35 2.16
N PRO A 264 -16.96 -18.48 1.79
CA PRO A 264 -16.70 -17.05 1.62
C PRO A 264 -16.64 -16.25 2.93
N VAL A 265 -16.87 -16.86 4.10
CA VAL A 265 -17.00 -16.15 5.39
C VAL A 265 -15.79 -15.26 5.70
N PHE A 266 -14.58 -15.68 5.34
CA PHE A 266 -13.35 -14.91 5.56
C PHE A 266 -12.75 -14.30 4.29
N ALA A 267 -13.51 -14.27 3.19
CA ALA A 267 -13.03 -13.73 1.91
C ALA A 267 -12.65 -12.25 1.99
N HIS A 268 -13.36 -11.46 2.80
CA HIS A 268 -13.05 -10.05 3.05
C HIS A 268 -11.71 -9.87 3.79
N LEU A 269 -11.41 -10.72 4.77
CA LEU A 269 -10.12 -10.73 5.47
C LEU A 269 -8.97 -11.08 4.52
N TYR A 270 -9.15 -12.14 3.72
CA TYR A 270 -8.20 -12.51 2.68
C TYR A 270 -7.98 -11.37 1.67
N GLY A 271 -9.07 -10.74 1.23
CA GLY A 271 -9.05 -9.59 0.32
C GLY A 271 -8.29 -8.38 0.86
N TRP A 272 -8.27 -8.18 2.19
CA TRP A 272 -7.43 -7.15 2.81
C TRP A 272 -5.95 -7.42 2.56
N PHE A 273 -5.46 -8.64 2.82
CA PHE A 273 -4.07 -9.01 2.54
C PHE A 273 -3.76 -8.96 1.04
N ASP A 274 -4.65 -9.48 0.21
CA ASP A 274 -4.46 -9.56 -1.25
C ASP A 274 -4.46 -8.20 -1.94
N SER A 275 -5.44 -7.35 -1.64
CA SER A 275 -5.72 -6.15 -2.42
C SER A 275 -5.50 -4.83 -1.68
N THR A 276 -5.54 -4.82 -0.33
CA THR A 276 -5.34 -3.62 0.48
C THR A 276 -3.87 -3.46 0.89
N LEU A 277 -3.24 -4.51 1.43
CA LEU A 277 -1.82 -4.50 1.75
C LEU A 277 -0.98 -4.65 0.47
N ARG A 278 -0.36 -3.55 0.03
CA ARG A 278 0.40 -3.44 -1.22
C ARG A 278 1.86 -3.17 -0.93
N HIS A 279 2.74 -3.63 -1.80
CA HIS A 279 4.16 -3.31 -1.74
C HIS A 279 4.64 -2.85 -3.10
N ALA A 280 5.52 -1.85 -3.12
CA ALA A 280 6.23 -1.46 -4.34
C ALA A 280 7.33 -2.49 -4.61
N GLY A 281 6.96 -3.58 -5.26
CA GLY A 281 7.87 -4.55 -5.87
C GLY A 281 7.75 -4.48 -7.38
N ALA A 282 8.75 -5.01 -8.09
CA ALA A 282 8.80 -5.00 -9.55
C ALA A 282 7.44 -5.42 -10.17
N ASP A 283 6.95 -6.62 -9.88
CA ASP A 283 5.83 -7.20 -10.65
C ASP A 283 4.48 -6.47 -10.44
N THR A 284 4.15 -6.05 -9.21
CA THR A 284 2.86 -5.41 -8.88
C THR A 284 2.82 -3.93 -9.28
N GLN A 285 3.92 -3.21 -9.09
CA GLN A 285 4.04 -1.80 -9.44
C GLN A 285 4.01 -1.59 -10.96
N TYR A 286 4.75 -2.41 -11.69
CA TYR A 286 4.81 -2.38 -13.16
C TYR A 286 3.46 -2.72 -13.80
N THR A 287 2.76 -3.74 -13.29
CA THR A 287 1.41 -4.08 -13.80
C THR A 287 0.42 -2.92 -13.67
N ARG A 288 0.46 -2.17 -12.56
CA ARG A 288 -0.39 -0.98 -12.37
C ARG A 288 0.02 0.16 -13.28
N PHE A 289 1.31 0.48 -13.33
CA PHE A 289 1.85 1.52 -14.21
C PHE A 289 1.40 1.32 -15.66
N SER A 290 1.57 0.10 -16.16
CA SER A 290 1.18 -0.31 -17.51
C SER A 290 -0.30 -0.11 -17.80
N LYS A 291 -1.19 -0.56 -16.90
CA LYS A 291 -2.64 -0.39 -17.06
C LYS A 291 -3.03 1.09 -17.08
N MET A 292 -2.46 1.89 -16.19
CA MET A 292 -2.78 3.32 -16.10
C MET A 292 -2.40 4.07 -17.37
N LEU A 293 -1.22 3.79 -17.95
CA LEU A 293 -0.78 4.43 -19.19
C LEU A 293 -1.67 4.13 -20.41
N THR A 294 -2.56 3.14 -20.33
CA THR A 294 -3.53 2.89 -21.40
C THR A 294 -4.71 3.86 -21.40
N ASP A 295 -4.91 4.63 -20.34
CA ASP A 295 -5.92 5.69 -20.23
C ASP A 295 -5.24 7.06 -20.24
N GLU A 296 -5.60 7.87 -21.24
CA GLU A 296 -5.00 9.19 -21.47
C GLU A 296 -5.15 10.15 -20.28
N ARG A 297 -6.15 9.94 -19.40
CA ARG A 297 -6.32 10.75 -18.19
C ARG A 297 -5.12 10.59 -17.26
N TYR A 298 -4.63 9.36 -17.08
CA TYR A 298 -3.45 9.10 -16.26
C TYR A 298 -2.18 9.59 -16.94
N CYS A 299 -2.05 9.45 -18.26
CA CYS A 299 -0.94 10.04 -19.02
C CYS A 299 -0.83 11.56 -18.83
N ARG A 300 -1.96 12.28 -18.89
CA ARG A 300 -2.01 13.73 -18.63
C ARG A 300 -1.64 14.05 -17.19
N MET A 301 -2.26 13.36 -16.23
CA MET A 301 -1.97 13.57 -14.81
C MET A 301 -0.50 13.29 -14.47
N PHE A 302 0.10 12.23 -15.01
CA PHE A 302 1.52 11.94 -14.82
C PHE A 302 2.40 13.06 -15.39
N GLY A 303 2.09 13.57 -16.59
CA GLY A 303 2.79 14.73 -17.15
C GLY A 303 2.68 15.99 -16.27
N GLU A 304 1.50 16.26 -15.70
CA GLU A 304 1.29 17.38 -14.77
C GLU A 304 2.12 17.23 -13.49
N ILE A 305 2.14 16.03 -12.89
CA ILE A 305 2.91 15.74 -11.68
C ILE A 305 4.41 15.87 -11.96
N LEU A 306 4.90 15.28 -13.05
CA LEU A 306 6.32 15.32 -13.42
C LEU A 306 6.80 16.74 -13.70
N ARG A 307 5.97 17.57 -14.34
CA ARG A 307 6.25 18.99 -14.55
C ARG A 307 6.28 19.73 -13.22
N ALA A 308 5.32 19.49 -12.33
CA ALA A 308 5.25 20.13 -11.01
C ALA A 308 6.43 19.74 -10.10
N LEU A 309 7.00 18.55 -10.29
CA LEU A 309 8.20 18.06 -9.61
C LEU A 309 9.51 18.41 -10.36
N ASP A 310 9.45 19.34 -11.31
CA ASP A 310 10.60 19.92 -12.02
C ASP A 310 11.50 18.89 -12.75
N THR A 311 10.91 17.81 -13.26
CA THR A 311 11.67 16.79 -14.02
C THR A 311 11.99 17.21 -15.46
N GLY A 312 11.34 18.25 -15.97
CA GLY A 312 11.37 18.64 -17.37
C GLY A 312 10.49 17.78 -18.30
N VAL A 313 9.76 16.78 -17.79
CA VAL A 313 8.80 15.99 -18.58
C VAL A 313 7.44 16.70 -18.61
N ASP A 314 6.94 16.96 -19.81
CA ASP A 314 5.65 17.64 -20.02
C ASP A 314 4.47 16.70 -20.23
N ARG A 315 4.75 15.55 -20.86
CA ARG A 315 3.75 14.53 -21.17
C ARG A 315 4.38 13.15 -21.17
N VAL A 316 3.60 12.18 -20.74
CA VAL A 316 3.88 10.75 -20.86
C VAL A 316 2.89 10.16 -21.86
N GLY A 317 3.31 9.17 -22.63
CA GLY A 317 2.43 8.50 -23.57
C GLY A 317 2.90 7.11 -23.96
N LEU A 318 2.09 6.46 -24.80
CA LEU A 318 2.38 5.18 -25.40
C LEU A 318 2.43 5.36 -26.93
N GLU A 319 3.54 4.96 -27.55
CA GLU A 319 3.67 4.91 -29.01
C GLU A 319 3.68 3.46 -29.49
N ASN A 320 3.11 3.18 -30.67
CA ASN A 320 3.23 1.85 -31.26
C ASN A 320 4.70 1.54 -31.58
N ALA A 321 5.13 0.32 -31.24
CA ALA A 321 6.45 -0.19 -31.56
C ALA A 321 6.34 -1.50 -32.35
N PRO A 322 7.23 -1.77 -33.31
CA PRO A 322 7.27 -3.04 -34.01
C PRO A 322 7.67 -4.18 -33.05
N ALA A 323 7.07 -5.36 -33.22
CA ALA A 323 7.38 -6.53 -32.38
C ALA A 323 8.86 -6.97 -32.46
N SER A 324 9.56 -6.61 -33.54
CA SER A 324 11.01 -6.84 -33.69
C SER A 324 11.84 -6.13 -32.62
N GLU A 325 11.36 -5.03 -32.03
CA GLU A 325 12.07 -4.33 -30.95
C GLU A 325 12.18 -5.17 -29.67
N ILE A 326 11.24 -6.10 -29.44
CA ILE A 326 11.21 -6.93 -28.22
C ILE A 326 11.49 -8.41 -28.50
N GLU A 327 11.85 -8.76 -29.73
CA GLU A 327 11.93 -10.15 -30.19
C GLU A 327 12.87 -11.00 -29.32
N ARG A 328 13.98 -10.41 -28.86
CA ARG A 328 14.94 -11.08 -27.95
C ARG A 328 14.38 -11.38 -26.56
N SER A 329 13.42 -10.58 -26.10
CA SER A 329 12.72 -10.75 -24.83
C SER A 329 11.49 -11.64 -24.95
N MET A 330 11.02 -11.92 -26.17
CA MET A 330 9.95 -12.88 -26.45
C MET A 330 10.48 -14.32 -26.44
N ASP A 331 11.00 -14.76 -25.29
CA ASP A 331 11.43 -16.14 -25.11
C ASP A 331 10.25 -17.13 -25.27
N PRO A 332 10.50 -18.44 -25.48
CA PRO A 332 9.44 -19.42 -25.65
C PRO A 332 8.46 -19.51 -24.47
N ARG A 333 8.89 -19.18 -23.25
CA ARG A 333 8.02 -19.20 -22.06
C ARG A 333 7.07 -18.01 -22.06
N PHE A 334 7.57 -16.81 -22.37
CA PHE A 334 6.76 -15.61 -22.49
C PHE A 334 5.76 -15.73 -23.64
N ARG A 335 6.18 -16.28 -24.79
CA ARG A 335 5.27 -16.59 -25.91
C ARG A 335 4.19 -17.59 -25.51
N ALA A 336 4.55 -18.68 -24.84
CA ALA A 336 3.58 -19.66 -24.36
C ALA A 336 2.57 -19.04 -23.37
N ARG A 337 3.00 -18.13 -22.48
CA ARG A 337 2.09 -17.38 -21.59
C ARG A 337 1.15 -16.47 -22.38
N LEU A 338 1.68 -15.66 -23.28
CA LEU A 338 0.90 -14.78 -24.15
C LEU A 338 -0.12 -15.57 -25.00
N GLU A 339 0.24 -16.77 -25.47
CA GLU A 339 -0.63 -17.64 -26.26
C GLU A 339 -1.70 -18.36 -25.42
N SER A 340 -1.37 -18.79 -24.21
CA SER A 340 -2.27 -19.53 -23.31
C SER A 340 -3.27 -18.65 -22.57
N ASP A 341 -2.91 -17.41 -22.27
CA ASP A 341 -3.82 -16.46 -21.64
C ASP A 341 -4.78 -15.89 -22.70
N GLY A 342 -6.01 -15.56 -22.28
CA GLY A 342 -7.00 -14.87 -23.11
C GLY A 342 -6.56 -13.44 -23.47
N ASP A 343 -7.47 -12.48 -23.36
CA ASP A 343 -7.07 -11.07 -23.41
C ASP A 343 -6.14 -10.78 -22.23
N THR A 344 -4.91 -10.37 -22.51
CA THR A 344 -3.84 -10.20 -21.50
C THR A 344 -2.93 -9.04 -21.84
N MET A 345 -2.23 -8.52 -20.83
CA MET A 345 -1.30 -7.41 -20.95
C MET A 345 -0.11 -7.64 -20.03
N TYR A 346 1.09 -7.52 -20.60
CA TYR A 346 2.35 -7.64 -19.89
C TYR A 346 3.19 -6.37 -20.08
N GLN A 347 3.93 -6.02 -19.04
CA GLN A 347 5.05 -5.09 -19.16
C GLN A 347 6.32 -5.87 -19.47
N LEU A 348 7.13 -5.35 -20.37
CA LEU A 348 8.49 -5.81 -20.63
C LEU A 348 9.44 -4.63 -20.47
N VAL A 349 10.51 -4.84 -19.70
CA VAL A 349 11.67 -3.95 -19.69
C VAL A 349 12.71 -4.60 -20.58
N HIS A 350 13.13 -3.90 -21.62
CA HIS A 350 14.08 -4.40 -22.60
C HIS A 350 14.97 -3.28 -23.08
N GLN A 351 16.28 -3.51 -23.09
CA GLN A 351 17.24 -2.66 -23.76
C GLN A 351 17.13 -2.84 -25.28
N PRO A 352 16.68 -1.82 -26.04
CA PRO A 352 16.60 -1.91 -27.49
C PRO A 352 17.95 -2.16 -28.16
N LEU A 353 17.92 -2.76 -29.35
CA LEU A 353 19.08 -2.86 -30.24
C LEU A 353 19.67 -1.47 -30.50
N HIS A 354 20.97 -1.30 -30.22
CA HIS A 354 21.73 -0.04 -30.34
C HIS A 354 21.46 1.03 -29.28
N ASP A 355 20.71 0.71 -28.23
CA ASP A 355 20.55 1.56 -27.06
C ASP A 355 21.48 1.10 -25.93
N ILE A 356 21.79 1.98 -24.99
CA ILE A 356 22.54 1.68 -23.76
C ILE A 356 21.64 1.62 -22.52
N THR A 357 20.36 2.00 -22.67
CA THR A 357 19.39 2.12 -21.59
C THR A 357 18.14 1.28 -21.84
N ASP A 358 17.53 0.80 -20.76
CA ASP A 358 16.30 0.02 -20.81
C ASP A 358 15.10 0.88 -21.21
N ALA A 359 14.29 0.35 -22.12
CA ALA A 359 12.99 0.89 -22.48
C ALA A 359 11.86 0.04 -21.91
N VAL A 360 10.71 0.67 -21.68
CA VAL A 360 9.51 0.01 -21.16
C VAL A 360 8.50 -0.21 -22.29
N TYR A 361 8.10 -1.46 -22.48
CA TYR A 361 7.14 -1.90 -23.47
C TYR A 361 5.91 -2.50 -22.82
N LEU A 362 4.74 -2.18 -23.36
CA LEU A 362 3.47 -2.80 -23.05
C LEU A 362 3.10 -3.74 -24.19
N VAL A 363 3.02 -5.03 -23.89
CA VAL A 363 2.61 -6.07 -24.83
C VAL A 363 1.21 -6.51 -24.44
N ALA A 364 0.23 -6.21 -25.29
CA ALA A 364 -1.15 -6.61 -25.06
C ALA A 364 -1.62 -7.55 -26.17
N LYS A 365 -2.24 -8.66 -25.78
CA LYS A 365 -2.99 -9.55 -26.68
C LYS A 365 -4.47 -9.26 -26.49
N LYS A 366 -5.15 -8.94 -27.60
CA LYS A 366 -6.59 -8.74 -27.63
C LYS A 366 -7.17 -9.34 -28.90
N ASP A 367 -8.17 -10.20 -28.75
CA ASP A 367 -8.83 -10.88 -29.89
C ASP A 367 -7.82 -11.62 -30.80
N GLY A 368 -6.76 -12.20 -30.20
CA GLY A 368 -5.67 -12.87 -30.92
C GLY A 368 -4.63 -11.95 -31.56
N ASN A 369 -4.83 -10.63 -31.54
CA ASN A 369 -3.87 -9.65 -32.04
C ASN A 369 -2.90 -9.19 -30.96
N ILE A 370 -1.61 -9.24 -31.25
CA ILE A 370 -0.56 -8.72 -30.38
C ILE A 370 -0.27 -7.28 -30.76
N SER A 371 -0.37 -6.38 -29.78
CA SER A 371 0.05 -4.99 -29.89
C SER A 371 1.23 -4.75 -28.97
N VAL A 372 2.25 -4.06 -29.47
CA VAL A 372 3.42 -3.64 -28.70
C VAL A 372 3.43 -2.12 -28.70
N ARG A 373 3.43 -1.52 -27.52
CA ARG A 373 3.51 -0.07 -27.33
C ARG A 373 4.67 0.27 -26.40
N ARG A 374 5.43 1.30 -26.72
CA ARG A 374 6.57 1.77 -25.91
C ARG A 374 6.17 3.01 -25.12
N VAL A 375 6.60 3.07 -23.86
CA VAL A 375 6.45 4.26 -23.01
C VAL A 375 7.36 5.36 -23.51
N GLN A 376 6.80 6.56 -23.68
CA GLN A 376 7.51 7.73 -24.18
C GLN A 376 7.28 8.94 -23.28
N THR A 377 8.32 9.77 -23.16
CA THR A 377 8.25 11.10 -22.56
C THR A 377 8.43 12.17 -23.63
N TYR A 378 7.78 13.31 -23.42
CA TYR A 378 7.83 14.46 -24.32
C TYR A 378 8.13 15.73 -23.54
N ARG A 379 8.83 16.64 -24.20
CA ARG A 379 9.21 17.96 -23.68
C ARG A 379 8.62 19.03 -24.58
N ARG A 380 8.16 20.13 -24.00
CA ARG A 380 7.65 21.28 -24.75
C ARG A 380 8.81 22.19 -25.13
N ARG A 381 8.91 22.49 -26.42
CA ARG A 381 9.84 23.48 -26.96
C ARG A 381 9.36 24.90 -26.67
N PRO A 382 10.24 25.91 -26.70
CA PRO A 382 9.86 27.31 -26.51
C PRO A 382 8.81 27.83 -27.50
N ASP A 383 8.72 27.23 -28.70
CA ASP A 383 7.73 27.55 -29.72
C ASP A 383 6.35 26.91 -29.46
N GLY A 384 6.20 26.16 -28.36
CA GLY A 384 4.98 25.48 -27.96
C GLY A 384 4.79 24.09 -28.56
N THR A 385 5.68 23.63 -29.46
CA THR A 385 5.63 22.27 -30.01
C THR A 385 6.15 21.24 -29.01
N GLU A 386 5.75 19.97 -29.17
CA GLU A 386 6.28 18.88 -28.35
C GLU A 386 7.36 18.12 -29.11
N GLU A 387 8.43 17.76 -28.40
CA GLU A 387 9.51 16.91 -28.89
C GLU A 387 9.54 15.61 -28.08
N ARG A 388 9.62 14.48 -28.79
CA ARG A 388 9.84 13.18 -28.16
C ARG A 388 11.25 13.14 -27.59
N PHE A 389 11.36 12.86 -26.30
CA PHE A 389 12.63 12.66 -25.61
C PHE A 389 12.87 11.18 -25.31
N GLY A 390 11.82 10.45 -24.92
CA GLY A 390 11.85 9.01 -24.70
C GLY A 390 12.25 8.60 -23.29
N PHE A 391 11.57 7.57 -22.78
CA PHE A 391 11.73 7.10 -21.40
C PHE A 391 13.17 6.66 -21.10
N GLU A 392 13.79 5.96 -22.04
CA GLU A 392 15.17 5.47 -21.99
C GLU A 392 16.20 6.59 -21.75
N ASN A 393 15.94 7.79 -22.28
CA ASN A 393 16.86 8.92 -22.20
C ASN A 393 16.70 9.72 -20.89
N GLU A 394 15.65 9.44 -20.11
CA GLU A 394 15.42 10.14 -18.85
C GLU A 394 16.39 9.72 -17.75
N SER A 395 16.66 10.65 -16.84
CA SER A 395 17.48 10.38 -15.66
C SER A 395 16.90 9.21 -14.85
N SER A 396 17.75 8.52 -14.09
CA SER A 396 17.29 7.43 -13.21
C SER A 396 16.19 7.90 -12.25
N GLY A 397 16.35 9.08 -11.65
CA GLY A 397 15.33 9.69 -10.77
C GLY A 397 13.99 9.95 -11.47
N THR A 398 14.01 10.49 -12.71
CA THR A 398 12.77 10.71 -13.48
C THR A 398 12.08 9.39 -13.85
N ARG A 399 12.85 8.38 -14.28
CA ARG A 399 12.34 7.03 -14.58
C ARG A 399 11.75 6.38 -13.34
N ARG A 400 12.48 6.44 -12.22
CA ARG A 400 12.02 5.92 -10.92
C ARG A 400 10.74 6.61 -10.46
N LEU A 401 10.65 7.93 -10.62
CA LEU A 401 9.46 8.70 -10.27
C LEU A 401 8.26 8.21 -11.08
N LEU A 402 8.40 8.13 -12.42
CA LEU A 402 7.37 7.59 -13.31
C LEU A 402 6.87 6.22 -12.86
N GLU A 403 7.78 5.32 -12.51
CA GLU A 403 7.44 3.98 -12.04
C GLU A 403 6.63 4.00 -10.73
N VAL A 404 6.94 4.90 -9.79
CA VAL A 404 6.27 4.98 -8.48
C VAL A 404 5.00 5.85 -8.49
N LEU A 405 4.76 6.66 -9.52
CA LEU A 405 3.56 7.51 -9.61
C LEU A 405 2.24 6.76 -9.37
N PRO A 406 2.01 5.53 -9.90
CA PRO A 406 0.81 4.75 -9.58
C PRO A 406 0.57 4.58 -8.06
N VAL A 407 1.64 4.37 -7.29
CA VAL A 407 1.56 4.23 -5.83
C VAL A 407 1.08 5.54 -5.22
N PHE A 408 1.71 6.65 -5.59
CA PHE A 408 1.36 7.96 -5.07
C PHE A 408 -0.03 8.41 -5.50
N THR A 409 -0.49 8.05 -6.70
CA THR A 409 -1.87 8.34 -7.09
C THR A 409 -2.91 7.59 -6.26
N ASP A 410 -2.63 6.34 -5.86
CA ASP A 410 -3.51 5.63 -4.92
C ASP A 410 -3.54 6.38 -3.58
N LEU A 411 -2.36 6.72 -3.05
CA LEU A 411 -2.22 7.41 -1.76
C LEU A 411 -2.84 8.82 -1.77
N TRP A 412 -2.74 9.55 -2.88
CA TRP A 412 -3.24 10.92 -2.97
C TRP A 412 -4.74 10.99 -3.27
N SER A 413 -5.31 9.92 -3.84
CA SER A 413 -6.74 9.88 -4.17
C SER A 413 -7.63 10.00 -2.94
N GLY A 414 -7.17 9.54 -1.77
CA GLY A 414 -7.93 9.51 -0.52
C GLY A 414 -9.07 8.47 -0.50
N ASP A 415 -9.64 8.13 -1.66
CA ASP A 415 -10.75 7.18 -1.81
C ASP A 415 -10.32 5.72 -1.97
N THR A 416 -9.04 5.46 -2.21
CA THR A 416 -8.52 4.10 -2.39
C THR A 416 -8.12 3.50 -1.04
N GLU A 417 -8.74 2.38 -0.68
CA GLU A 417 -8.29 1.58 0.47
C GLU A 417 -6.99 0.86 0.13
N CYS A 418 -5.90 1.31 0.76
CA CYS A 418 -4.58 0.73 0.55
C CYS A 418 -3.63 0.98 1.72
N VAL A 419 -2.71 0.05 1.91
CA VAL A 419 -1.53 0.21 2.77
C VAL A 419 -0.32 -0.06 1.90
N TRP A 420 0.45 0.96 1.56
CA TRP A 420 1.63 0.82 0.70
C TRP A 420 2.91 0.66 1.51
N LEU A 421 3.66 -0.40 1.21
CA LEU A 421 5.00 -0.65 1.73
C LEU A 421 6.05 -0.19 0.71
N LEU A 422 6.83 0.84 1.07
CA LEU A 422 7.84 1.46 0.21
C LEU A 422 9.24 1.30 0.83
N ASP A 423 10.12 0.53 0.19
CA ASP A 423 11.50 0.41 0.65
C ASP A 423 12.37 1.44 -0.05
N GLU A 424 13.22 2.14 0.71
CA GLU A 424 14.11 3.22 0.26
C GLU A 424 13.34 4.26 -0.59
N ILE A 425 12.37 4.95 0.03
CA ILE A 425 11.51 5.91 -0.69
C ILE A 425 12.31 7.05 -1.34
N ASP A 426 13.48 7.38 -0.77
CA ASP A 426 14.44 8.39 -1.22
C ASP A 426 15.41 7.88 -2.30
N LYS A 427 15.33 6.60 -2.68
CA LYS A 427 16.23 6.02 -3.68
C LYS A 427 16.10 6.74 -5.02
N GLU A 428 17.23 7.29 -5.47
CA GLU A 428 17.37 8.06 -6.72
C GLU A 428 16.61 9.40 -6.74
N PHE A 429 16.05 9.83 -5.61
CA PHE A 429 15.33 11.09 -5.48
C PHE A 429 16.15 12.14 -4.75
N HIS A 430 15.98 13.39 -5.16
CA HIS A 430 16.38 14.52 -4.34
C HIS A 430 15.48 14.62 -3.11
N THR A 431 16.04 15.02 -1.97
CA THR A 431 15.32 15.19 -0.69
C THR A 431 14.03 15.99 -0.83
N ASP A 432 14.07 17.14 -1.50
CA ASP A 432 12.90 18.02 -1.65
C ASP A 432 11.74 17.32 -2.38
N MET A 433 12.05 16.45 -3.34
CA MET A 433 11.06 15.68 -4.07
C MET A 433 10.41 14.64 -3.14
N THR A 434 11.21 13.92 -2.36
CA THR A 434 10.69 12.96 -1.38
C THR A 434 9.84 13.66 -0.30
N GLN A 435 10.27 14.83 0.18
CA GLN A 435 9.49 15.66 1.10
C GLN A 435 8.15 16.09 0.49
N ALA A 436 8.14 16.52 -0.78
CA ALA A 436 6.92 16.91 -1.48
C ALA A 436 5.94 15.73 -1.62
N LEU A 437 6.45 14.54 -1.98
CA LEU A 437 5.65 13.32 -2.09
C LEU A 437 5.01 12.95 -0.74
N VAL A 438 5.80 12.91 0.34
CA VAL A 438 5.32 12.60 1.70
C VAL A 438 4.33 13.64 2.19
N ARG A 439 4.64 14.93 2.02
CA ARG A 439 3.73 16.03 2.40
C ARG A 439 2.38 15.90 1.71
N ARG A 440 2.37 15.57 0.42
CA ARG A 440 1.14 15.40 -0.33
C ARG A 440 0.29 14.22 0.18
N VAL A 441 0.92 13.13 0.63
CA VAL A 441 0.22 12.00 1.28
C VAL A 441 -0.45 12.46 2.59
N LEU A 442 0.27 13.23 3.40
CA LEU A 442 -0.27 13.77 4.67
C LEU A 442 -1.43 14.74 4.43
N GLU A 443 -1.30 15.65 3.46
CA GLU A 443 -2.38 16.57 3.04
C GLU A 443 -3.61 15.82 2.52
N SER A 444 -3.43 14.77 1.71
CA SER A 444 -4.53 13.91 1.24
C SER A 444 -5.20 13.13 2.38
N SER A 445 -4.51 13.00 3.52
CA SER A 445 -5.07 12.36 4.72
C SER A 445 -5.83 13.36 5.62
N GLU A 446 -5.81 14.66 5.31
CA GLU A 446 -6.56 15.66 6.06
C GLU A 446 -8.07 15.51 5.82
N GLY A 447 -8.80 15.04 6.83
CA GLY A 447 -10.25 14.93 6.80
C GLY A 447 -10.78 13.56 7.24
N ALA A 448 -12.10 13.44 7.37
CA ALA A 448 -12.77 12.26 7.94
C ALA A 448 -12.84 11.03 7.00
N HIS A 449 -12.15 11.07 5.86
CA HIS A 449 -12.31 10.11 4.77
C HIS A 449 -10.99 9.54 4.25
N ALA A 450 -9.87 9.74 4.95
CA ALA A 450 -8.60 9.13 4.57
C ALA A 450 -8.67 7.60 4.70
N ARG A 451 -8.29 6.88 3.64
CA ARG A 451 -8.36 5.40 3.58
C ARG A 451 -7.04 4.73 3.21
N SER A 452 -6.00 5.53 3.08
CA SER A 452 -4.70 5.11 2.60
C SER A 452 -3.65 5.27 3.69
N GLN A 453 -2.76 4.29 3.81
CA GLN A 453 -1.57 4.39 4.66
C GLN A 453 -0.30 4.13 3.86
N MET A 454 0.80 4.73 4.30
CA MET A 454 2.12 4.54 3.72
C MET A 454 3.14 4.19 4.80
N ILE A 455 3.77 3.03 4.66
CA ILE A 455 4.87 2.59 5.53
C ILE A 455 6.12 2.57 4.67
N PHE A 456 7.14 3.34 5.05
CA PHE A 456 8.33 3.48 4.24
C PHE A 456 9.63 3.37 5.04
N THR A 457 10.71 3.00 4.36
CA THR A 457 12.07 3.10 4.89
C THR A 457 12.83 4.21 4.18
N THR A 458 13.75 4.86 4.88
CA THR A 458 14.59 5.90 4.30
C THR A 458 15.94 6.00 5.00
N HIS A 459 16.92 6.57 4.29
CA HIS A 459 18.19 7.01 4.86
C HIS A 459 18.30 8.54 4.96
N ASP A 460 17.33 9.26 4.40
CA ASP A 460 17.34 10.72 4.36
C ASP A 460 16.95 11.32 5.73
N LEU A 461 17.94 11.88 6.41
CA LEU A 461 17.74 12.56 7.69
C LEU A 461 16.97 13.87 7.56
N MET A 462 16.87 14.45 6.36
CA MET A 462 16.08 15.65 6.12
C MET A 462 14.57 15.38 6.19
N LEU A 463 14.14 14.12 6.08
CA LEU A 463 12.77 13.71 6.34
C LEU A 463 12.48 13.52 7.84
N MET A 464 13.52 13.44 8.68
CA MET A 464 13.38 13.34 10.14
C MET A 464 13.09 14.73 10.73
N ASP A 465 11.90 15.23 10.43
CA ASP A 465 11.45 16.57 10.76
C ASP A 465 10.07 16.54 11.43
N THR A 466 9.98 17.09 12.65
CA THR A 466 8.71 17.18 13.37
C THR A 466 7.72 18.20 12.80
N ASP A 467 8.19 19.11 11.92
CA ASP A 467 7.32 20.02 11.19
C ASP A 467 6.62 19.32 10.01
N LEU A 468 7.14 18.16 9.56
CA LEU A 468 6.51 17.31 8.56
C LEU A 468 5.77 16.12 9.21
N LEU A 469 6.43 15.41 10.13
CA LEU A 469 5.95 14.16 10.71
C LEU A 469 5.71 14.28 12.22
N ARG A 470 4.87 13.43 12.76
CA ARG A 470 4.72 13.25 14.20
C ARG A 470 5.82 12.33 14.74
N ALA A 471 6.15 12.48 16.02
CA ALA A 471 7.16 11.63 16.66
C ALA A 471 6.74 10.15 16.75
N ASP A 472 5.45 9.83 16.72
CA ASP A 472 4.93 8.46 16.64
C ASP A 472 4.90 7.90 15.21
N GLU A 473 5.12 8.74 14.19
CA GLU A 473 5.30 8.32 12.79
C GLU A 473 6.76 8.03 12.44
N ILE A 474 7.70 8.36 13.34
CA ILE A 474 9.14 8.17 13.14
C ILE A 474 9.61 6.95 13.93
N TYR A 475 10.16 5.96 13.23
CA TYR A 475 10.74 4.76 13.84
C TYR A 475 12.24 4.69 13.58
N ILE A 476 13.00 4.24 14.56
CA ILE A 476 14.44 4.00 14.47
C ILE A 476 14.71 2.49 14.54
N ALA A 477 15.31 1.96 13.49
CA ALA A 477 15.83 0.61 13.41
C ALA A 477 17.32 0.60 13.76
N GLU A 478 17.69 -0.16 14.78
CA GLU A 478 19.06 -0.26 15.27
C GLU A 478 19.51 -1.72 15.26
N ARG A 479 20.78 -1.94 14.92
CA ARG A 479 21.44 -3.24 15.07
C ARG A 479 22.43 -3.18 16.23
N SER A 480 22.24 -4.04 17.21
CA SER A 480 23.16 -4.20 18.33
C SER A 480 24.49 -4.83 17.90
N ARG A 481 25.49 -4.82 18.80
CA ARG A 481 26.78 -5.49 18.56
C ARG A 481 26.67 -7.01 18.39
N SER A 482 25.61 -7.64 18.92
CA SER A 482 25.37 -9.08 18.71
C SER A 482 24.72 -9.39 17.36
N GLY A 483 24.45 -8.36 16.54
CA GLY A 483 23.82 -8.50 15.22
C GLY A 483 22.29 -8.52 15.26
N GLU A 484 21.68 -8.40 16.44
CA GLU A 484 20.23 -8.33 16.61
C GLU A 484 19.69 -6.95 16.27
N SER A 485 18.64 -6.90 15.45
CA SER A 485 17.90 -5.68 15.15
C SER A 485 16.81 -5.42 16.17
N SER A 486 16.53 -4.15 16.42
CA SER A 486 15.39 -3.65 17.20
C SER A 486 14.74 -2.48 16.48
N LEU A 487 13.46 -2.23 16.77
CA LEU A 487 12.68 -1.15 16.18
C LEU A 487 12.00 -0.36 17.28
N THR A 488 12.25 0.95 17.36
CA THR A 488 11.72 1.81 18.41
C THR A 488 11.12 3.08 17.82
N ALA A 489 9.87 3.38 18.15
CA ALA A 489 9.25 4.66 17.80
C ALA A 489 9.97 5.81 18.50
N LEU A 490 10.16 6.95 17.82
CA LEU A 490 10.79 8.13 18.38
C LEU A 490 10.00 8.64 19.60
N SER A 491 8.67 8.53 19.58
CA SER A 491 7.78 8.85 20.70
C SER A 491 8.04 8.04 21.99
N SER A 492 8.72 6.90 21.90
CA SER A 492 9.10 6.07 23.06
C SER A 492 10.36 6.60 23.78
N TYR A 493 11.14 7.47 23.14
CA TYR A 493 12.31 8.07 23.76
C TYR A 493 11.92 9.19 24.74
N LYS A 494 12.61 9.25 25.89
CA LYS A 494 12.39 10.32 26.87
C LYS A 494 12.99 11.64 26.38
N GLY A 495 12.28 12.74 26.61
CA GLY A 495 12.81 14.09 26.36
C GLY A 495 12.67 14.59 24.92
N ILE A 496 11.88 13.93 24.08
CA ILE A 496 11.51 14.46 22.76
C ILE A 496 10.61 15.70 22.97
N ARG A 497 11.21 16.87 22.81
CA ARG A 497 10.53 18.17 22.86
C ARG A 497 10.47 18.74 21.44
N LYS A 498 9.52 19.65 21.18
CA LYS A 498 9.32 20.25 19.85
C LYS A 498 10.53 21.04 19.33
N ASP A 499 11.34 21.58 20.23
CA ASP A 499 12.54 22.36 19.94
C ASP A 499 13.81 21.50 19.83
N LEU A 500 13.69 20.18 19.98
CA LEU A 500 14.83 19.29 19.86
C LEU A 500 15.24 19.18 18.39
N ASP A 501 16.50 19.50 18.11
CA ASP A 501 17.11 19.16 16.81
C ASP A 501 17.25 17.64 16.72
N LEU A 502 16.26 17.00 16.10
CA LEU A 502 16.17 15.56 15.96
C LEU A 502 17.36 15.00 15.17
N ARG A 503 17.74 15.67 14.08
CA ARG A 503 18.82 15.24 13.20
C ARG A 503 20.15 15.26 13.94
N ARG A 504 20.45 16.37 14.62
CA ARG A 504 21.66 16.47 15.44
C ARG A 504 21.65 15.41 16.55
N SER A 505 20.52 15.21 17.21
CA SER A 505 20.38 14.18 18.26
C SER A 505 20.60 12.76 17.74
N TYR A 506 20.11 12.45 16.53
CA TYR A 506 20.34 11.19 15.84
C TYR A 506 21.82 11.02 15.49
N LEU A 507 22.46 12.04 14.92
CA LEU A 507 23.89 12.03 14.56
C LEU A 507 24.82 11.95 15.77
N GLU A 508 24.40 12.45 16.94
CA GLU A 508 25.08 12.26 18.23
C GLU A 508 24.85 10.85 18.82
N GLY A 509 24.05 10.00 18.16
CA GLY A 509 23.80 8.61 18.56
C GLY A 509 22.75 8.46 19.66
N ARG A 510 21.99 9.51 20.01
CA ARG A 510 21.02 9.47 21.14
C ARG A 510 19.88 8.49 20.94
N PHE A 511 19.56 8.15 19.69
CA PHE A 511 18.49 7.23 19.33
C PHE A 511 19.02 5.90 18.76
N GLY A 512 20.34 5.67 18.83
CA GLY A 512 20.96 4.54 18.13
C GLY A 512 20.85 4.70 16.61
N GLY A 513 20.79 3.58 15.90
CA GLY A 513 20.56 3.56 14.45
C GLY A 513 21.73 4.05 13.59
N LEU A 514 22.84 4.52 14.16
CA LEU A 514 24.02 4.90 13.36
C LEU A 514 24.81 3.66 12.90
N PRO A 515 25.42 3.68 11.70
CA PRO A 515 26.34 2.62 11.30
C PRO A 515 27.60 2.64 12.18
N SER A 516 28.02 1.47 12.65
CA SER A 516 29.31 1.28 13.31
C SER A 516 30.37 1.03 12.24
N ILE A 517 31.07 2.08 11.82
CA ILE A 517 32.21 1.98 10.90
C ILE A 517 33.47 1.81 11.74
N ASP A 518 34.20 0.72 11.53
CA ASP A 518 35.47 0.47 12.20
C ASP A 518 36.54 1.43 11.65
N ALA A 519 37.29 2.10 12.54
CA ALA A 519 38.35 3.03 12.15
C ALA A 519 39.53 2.34 11.45
N SER A 520 39.66 1.02 11.58
CA SER A 520 40.63 0.20 10.81
C SER A 520 40.22 -0.02 9.36
N TYR A 521 39.01 0.40 8.96
CA TYR A 521 38.57 0.32 7.57
C TYR A 521 39.46 1.17 6.66
N GLY A 522 40.29 0.51 5.86
CA GLY A 522 41.22 1.17 4.94
C GLY A 522 42.63 1.41 5.50
N SER A 523 42.90 1.06 6.77
CA SER A 523 44.28 0.91 7.23
C SER A 523 44.80 -0.45 6.76
N GLU A 524 45.61 -0.48 5.71
CA GLU A 524 46.45 -1.65 5.44
C GLU A 524 47.29 -1.89 6.70
N GLY A 525 47.33 -3.14 7.16
CA GLY A 525 48.11 -3.52 8.33
C GLY A 525 49.57 -3.12 8.13
N THR A 526 49.99 -2.02 8.71
CA THR A 526 51.39 -1.79 9.01
C THR A 526 51.70 -2.68 10.21
N GLU A 527 52.11 -3.92 9.91
CA GLU A 527 52.89 -4.72 10.85
C GLU A 527 54.17 -3.94 11.19
N GLU A 528 54.33 -3.57 12.46
CA GLU A 528 55.62 -3.33 13.10
C GLU A 528 55.90 -4.44 14.11
#